data_AF-A0A6B2V7I9-F1
#
_entry.id   AF-A0A6B2V7I9-F1
#
_cell.length_a   1.000
_cell.length_b   1.000
_cell.length_c   1.000
_cell.angle_alpha   90.00
_cell.angle_beta   90.00
_cell.angle_gamma   90.00
#
_symmetry.space_group_name_H-M   'P 1'
#
loop_
_entity.id
_entity.type
_entity.pdbx_description
1 polymer ?
#
loop_
_entity_poly.entity_id
_entity_poly.type
_entity_poly.pdbx_seq_one_letter_code
_entity_poly.pdbx_strand_id
1 'polypeptide(L)'
;MEQLEKLVARYGDREQEPVHFRPETWRSRLEPHGAAHVLDIGVEGAGGASGDRLISRADLARLRDRVGDDDPDGLRDLFVAVMIWGSGTTNGRGPRYTEAALADARMPAALRTTRDAVRKGDLSEAYRLFALNGVGRSFFTKWFAAVDDRDAPCDRALILDDRVFRSLNALGWTSWEAAGTRHWPARYAAYVSAMHDWASTLGVTADRLEFLLFHLNGRVDEP
;
A
#
# COMPACT_ATOMS: atom_id res chain seq x y z
N MET A 1 9.55 21.27 -8.57
CA MET A 1 10.72 20.74 -7.86
C MET A 1 11.06 21.55 -6.62
N GLU A 2 11.28 22.87 -6.71
CA GLU A 2 11.62 23.71 -5.54
C GLU A 2 10.65 23.57 -4.34
N GLN A 3 9.34 23.49 -4.57
CA GLN A 3 8.37 23.27 -3.49
C GLN A 3 8.54 21.89 -2.81
N LEU A 4 8.81 20.84 -3.59
CA LEU A 4 9.08 19.51 -3.05
C LEU A 4 10.37 19.48 -2.22
N GLU A 5 11.43 20.16 -2.67
CA GLU A 5 12.68 20.31 -1.91
C GLU A 5 12.44 20.91 -0.53
N LYS A 6 11.66 22.01 -0.47
CA LYS A 6 11.28 22.67 0.79
C LYS A 6 10.49 21.72 1.71
N LEU A 7 9.55 20.96 1.16
CA LEU A 7 8.75 20.00 1.92
C LEU A 7 9.61 18.85 2.45
N VAL A 8 10.50 18.29 1.63
CA VAL A 8 11.42 17.23 2.06
C VAL A 8 12.31 17.70 3.21
N ALA A 9 12.91 18.89 3.09
CA ALA A 9 13.74 19.46 4.15
C ALA A 9 12.95 19.68 5.44
N ARG A 10 11.74 20.25 5.34
CA ARG A 10 10.89 20.55 6.50
C ARG A 10 10.44 19.32 7.27
N TYR A 11 10.07 18.26 6.55
CA TYR A 11 9.48 17.06 7.15
C TYR A 11 10.51 15.95 7.34
N GLY A 12 11.82 16.23 7.21
CA GLY A 12 12.92 15.27 7.17
C GLY A 12 12.92 14.20 8.28
N ASP A 13 12.52 14.56 9.50
CA ASP A 13 12.51 13.66 10.66
C ASP A 13 11.19 12.87 10.85
N ARG A 14 10.19 13.09 9.99
CA ARG A 14 8.89 12.38 10.11
C ARG A 14 8.95 10.99 9.49
N GLU A 15 8.59 9.97 10.26
CA GLU A 15 8.45 8.60 9.76
C GLU A 15 7.01 8.10 9.86
N GLN A 16 6.70 7.05 9.10
CA GLN A 16 5.41 6.40 9.19
C GLN A 16 5.34 5.56 10.47
N GLU A 17 4.54 6.00 11.43
CA GLU A 17 4.27 5.23 12.65
C GLU A 17 3.53 3.91 12.33
N PRO A 18 3.71 2.86 13.16
CA PRO A 18 2.90 1.65 13.09
C PRO A 18 1.40 1.96 13.14
N VAL A 19 0.63 1.24 12.34
CA VAL A 19 -0.82 1.42 12.27
C VAL A 19 -1.49 0.58 13.34
N HIS A 20 -2.38 1.22 14.09
CA HIS A 20 -3.19 0.56 15.09
C HIS A 20 -4.39 -0.16 14.48
N PHE A 21 -4.68 -1.38 14.94
CA PHE A 21 -5.89 -2.13 14.59
C PHE A 21 -6.42 -2.91 15.80
N ARG A 22 -7.72 -3.25 15.75
CA ARG A 22 -8.43 -3.96 16.81
C ARG A 22 -8.75 -5.39 16.36
N PRO A 23 -8.01 -6.43 16.78
CA PRO A 23 -8.22 -7.82 16.32
C PRO A 23 -9.68 -8.29 16.34
N GLU A 24 -10.42 -7.97 17.40
CA GLU A 24 -11.82 -8.36 17.58
C GLU A 24 -12.74 -7.86 16.44
N THR A 25 -12.43 -6.69 15.86
CA THR A 25 -13.24 -6.13 14.75
C THR A 25 -13.08 -6.89 13.43
N TRP A 26 -12.05 -7.74 13.33
CA TRP A 26 -11.72 -8.52 12.15
C TRP A 26 -12.05 -10.00 12.32
N ARG A 27 -11.91 -10.54 13.53
CA ARG A 27 -11.93 -11.98 13.83
C ARG A 27 -13.09 -12.73 13.18
N SER A 28 -14.33 -12.30 13.44
CA SER A 28 -15.54 -12.98 12.93
C SER A 28 -15.64 -13.01 11.40
N ARG A 29 -14.92 -12.13 10.70
CA ARG A 29 -14.88 -12.06 9.23
C ARG A 29 -13.72 -12.82 8.62
N LEU A 30 -12.67 -13.11 9.40
CA LEU A 30 -11.49 -13.83 8.92
C LEU A 30 -11.56 -15.33 9.25
N GLU A 31 -12.22 -15.71 10.33
CA GLU A 31 -12.39 -17.12 10.76
C GLU A 31 -13.01 -18.02 9.69
N PRO A 32 -14.10 -17.63 8.99
CA PRO A 32 -14.69 -18.46 7.94
C PRO A 32 -13.75 -18.74 6.76
N HIS A 33 -12.70 -17.93 6.61
CA HIS A 33 -11.74 -18.01 5.52
C HIS A 33 -10.37 -18.54 5.97
N GLY A 34 -10.24 -19.02 7.22
CA GLY A 34 -8.99 -19.55 7.74
C GLY A 34 -7.87 -18.52 7.86
N ALA A 35 -8.19 -17.22 7.97
CA ALA A 35 -7.23 -16.12 7.98
C ALA A 35 -7.13 -15.40 9.35
N ALA A 36 -7.75 -15.94 10.40
CA ALA A 36 -7.82 -15.28 11.71
C ALA A 36 -6.47 -15.23 12.45
N HIS A 37 -5.53 -16.13 12.15
CA HIS A 37 -4.17 -16.12 12.71
C HIS A 37 -3.35 -14.90 12.25
N VAL A 38 -3.74 -14.24 11.16
CA VAL A 38 -3.12 -12.99 10.70
C VAL A 38 -3.28 -11.88 11.74
N LEU A 39 -4.28 -11.98 12.62
CA LEU A 39 -4.47 -11.04 13.73
C LEU A 39 -3.37 -11.11 14.78
N ASP A 40 -2.51 -12.14 14.73
CA ASP A 40 -1.37 -12.29 15.63
C ASP A 40 -0.09 -11.62 15.11
N ILE A 41 -0.18 -10.86 14.01
CA ILE A 41 0.93 -10.11 13.43
C ILE A 41 1.16 -8.78 14.18
N GLY A 42 2.41 -8.31 14.15
CA GLY A 42 2.82 -7.04 14.74
C GLY A 42 3.02 -7.16 16.24
N VAL A 43 2.97 -6.04 16.95
CA VAL A 43 3.20 -5.98 18.41
C VAL A 43 1.95 -5.58 19.15
N GLU A 44 1.82 -6.02 20.40
CA GLU A 44 0.74 -5.57 21.28
C GLU A 44 0.88 -4.06 21.55
N GLY A 45 -0.24 -3.34 21.48
CA GLY A 45 -0.26 -1.90 21.70
C GLY A 45 -0.09 -1.56 23.18
N ALA A 46 1.01 -0.89 23.53
CA ALA A 46 1.19 -0.34 24.87
C ALA A 46 0.18 0.81 25.10
N GLY A 47 -0.85 0.58 25.92
CA GLY A 47 -1.80 1.61 26.35
C GLY A 47 -3.15 1.69 25.60
N GLY A 48 -3.46 0.71 24.73
CA GLY A 48 -4.79 0.57 24.12
C GLY A 48 -5.81 -0.15 25.01
N ALA A 49 -7.05 -0.32 24.52
CA ALA A 49 -7.95 -1.30 25.13
C ALA A 49 -7.27 -2.68 25.04
N SER A 50 -7.38 -3.50 26.09
CA SER A 50 -6.76 -4.83 26.16
C SER A 50 -6.94 -5.60 24.85
N GLY A 51 -5.85 -5.95 24.16
CA GLY A 51 -5.86 -6.74 22.92
C GLY A 51 -5.67 -5.97 21.62
N ASP A 52 -5.57 -4.64 21.64
CA ASP A 52 -5.22 -3.84 20.46
C ASP A 52 -3.76 -4.07 20.01
N ARG A 53 -3.50 -3.95 18.70
CA ARG A 53 -2.19 -4.25 18.09
C ARG A 53 -1.72 -3.18 17.12
N LEU A 54 -0.41 -3.14 16.91
CA LEU A 54 0.28 -2.27 15.97
C LEU A 54 0.93 -3.09 14.86
N ILE A 55 0.73 -2.68 13.61
CA ILE A 55 1.35 -3.29 12.44
C ILE A 55 2.12 -2.24 11.63
N SER A 56 3.37 -2.54 11.28
CA SER A 56 4.27 -1.66 10.52
C SER A 56 4.55 -2.20 9.11
N ARG A 57 5.16 -1.38 8.24
CA ARG A 57 5.68 -1.86 6.95
C ARG A 57 6.75 -2.95 7.13
N ALA A 58 7.54 -2.88 8.20
CA ALA A 58 8.54 -3.90 8.50
C ALA A 58 7.90 -5.26 8.82
N ASP A 59 6.72 -5.28 9.46
CA ASP A 59 5.98 -6.52 9.70
C ASP A 59 5.45 -7.12 8.40
N LEU A 60 4.99 -6.28 7.46
CA LEU A 60 4.59 -6.73 6.13
C LEU A 60 5.78 -7.32 5.34
N ALA A 61 6.95 -6.69 5.40
CA ALA A 61 8.16 -7.20 4.77
C ALA A 61 8.58 -8.57 5.35
N ARG A 62 8.61 -8.70 6.69
CA ARG A 62 8.90 -9.98 7.37
C ARG A 62 7.87 -11.07 7.03
N LEU A 63 6.62 -10.70 6.76
CA LEU A 63 5.61 -11.65 6.32
C LEU A 63 5.87 -12.05 4.86
N ARG A 64 6.08 -11.10 3.96
CA ARG A 64 6.43 -11.35 2.55
C ARG A 64 7.62 -12.30 2.43
N ASP A 65 8.68 -12.08 3.20
CA ASP A 65 9.90 -12.90 3.15
C ASP A 65 9.68 -14.36 3.60
N ARG A 66 8.56 -14.65 4.26
CA ARG A 66 8.15 -16.01 4.66
C ARG A 66 7.20 -16.68 3.65
N VAL A 67 6.59 -15.91 2.74
CA VAL A 67 5.66 -16.44 1.75
C VAL A 67 6.44 -17.10 0.63
N GLY A 68 6.25 -18.40 0.45
CA GLY A 68 6.84 -19.14 -0.66
C GLY A 68 6.25 -18.75 -2.01
N ASP A 69 6.96 -19.04 -3.10
CA ASP A 69 6.47 -18.75 -4.46
C ASP A 69 5.17 -19.49 -4.78
N ASP A 70 5.02 -20.71 -4.26
CA ASP A 70 3.82 -21.56 -4.43
C ASP A 70 2.96 -21.66 -3.16
N ASP A 71 2.93 -20.61 -2.34
CA ASP A 71 2.15 -20.55 -1.10
C ASP A 71 0.89 -19.64 -1.24
N PRO A 72 -0.25 -20.18 -1.72
CA PRO A 72 -1.47 -19.40 -1.88
C PRO A 72 -2.05 -18.93 -0.54
N ASP A 73 -1.88 -19.70 0.54
CA ASP A 73 -2.34 -19.32 1.87
C ASP A 73 -1.47 -18.19 2.45
N GLY A 74 -0.15 -18.28 2.29
CA GLY A 74 0.76 -17.20 2.65
C GLY A 74 0.49 -15.90 1.88
N LEU A 75 0.16 -15.98 0.58
CA LEU A 75 -0.24 -14.79 -0.20
C LEU A 75 -1.56 -14.20 0.30
N ARG A 76 -2.55 -15.04 0.62
CA ARG A 76 -3.80 -14.59 1.24
C ARG A 76 -3.50 -13.88 2.56
N ASP A 77 -2.66 -14.46 3.40
CA ASP A 77 -2.36 -13.94 4.72
C ASP A 77 -1.59 -12.61 4.64
N LEU A 78 -0.63 -12.49 3.72
CA LEU A 78 0.02 -11.22 3.41
C LEU A 78 -0.98 -10.18 2.92
N PHE A 79 -1.88 -10.56 2.01
CA PHE A 79 -2.92 -9.65 1.53
C PHE A 79 -3.81 -9.16 2.68
N VAL A 80 -4.25 -10.04 3.59
CA VAL A 80 -5.04 -9.65 4.77
C VAL A 80 -4.25 -8.72 5.67
N ALA A 81 -2.96 -8.99 5.92
CA ALA A 81 -2.10 -8.11 6.71
C ALA A 81 -1.99 -6.71 6.08
N VAL A 82 -1.88 -6.61 4.75
CA VAL A 82 -1.90 -5.33 4.01
C VAL A 82 -3.23 -4.62 4.16
N MET A 83 -4.36 -5.34 4.12
CA MET A 83 -5.69 -4.73 4.32
C MET A 83 -5.86 -4.19 5.75
N ILE A 84 -5.37 -4.92 6.76
CA ILE A 84 -5.36 -4.48 8.17
C ILE A 84 -4.53 -3.20 8.31
N TRP A 85 -3.29 -3.24 7.83
CA TRP A 85 -2.38 -2.08 7.85
C TRP A 85 -2.96 -0.87 7.10
N GLY A 86 -3.58 -1.09 5.94
CA GLY A 86 -4.17 -0.02 5.14
C GLY A 86 -5.46 0.58 5.71
N SER A 87 -6.18 -0.15 6.57
CA SER A 87 -7.48 0.27 7.12
C SER A 87 -7.36 0.94 8.49
N GLY A 88 -6.40 0.50 9.30
CA GLY A 88 -6.28 0.90 10.70
C GLY A 88 -7.57 0.71 11.49
N THR A 89 -7.87 1.63 12.41
CA THR A 89 -9.08 1.59 13.26
C THR A 89 -10.31 2.26 12.66
N THR A 90 -10.23 2.79 11.43
CA THR A 90 -11.23 3.76 10.96
C THR A 90 -12.44 3.08 10.31
N ASN A 91 -13.64 3.37 10.82
CA ASN A 91 -14.96 3.13 10.21
C ASN A 91 -15.42 1.68 9.96
N GLY A 92 -14.69 0.64 10.41
CA GLY A 92 -15.14 -0.76 10.33
C GLY A 92 -15.34 -1.32 8.90
N ARG A 93 -15.00 -0.53 7.88
CA ARG A 93 -15.15 -0.90 6.46
C ARG A 93 -14.07 -1.87 6.00
N GLY A 94 -12.86 -1.73 6.54
CA GLY A 94 -11.71 -2.61 6.25
C GLY A 94 -12.05 -4.09 6.38
N PRO A 95 -12.54 -4.55 7.55
CA PRO A 95 -12.96 -5.93 7.75
C PRO A 95 -13.99 -6.40 6.71
N ARG A 96 -15.03 -5.59 6.45
CA ARG A 96 -16.10 -5.94 5.48
C ARG A 96 -15.58 -6.09 4.06
N TYR A 97 -14.74 -5.19 3.59
CA TYR A 97 -14.21 -5.26 2.22
C TYR A 97 -13.16 -6.36 2.06
N THR A 98 -12.42 -6.66 3.12
CA THR A 98 -11.47 -7.78 3.14
C THR A 98 -12.20 -9.12 3.06
N GLU A 99 -13.29 -9.29 3.80
CA GLU A 99 -14.18 -10.46 3.68
C GLU A 99 -14.73 -10.63 2.26
N ALA A 100 -15.19 -9.54 1.64
CA ALA A 100 -15.67 -9.57 0.26
C ALA A 100 -14.58 -10.04 -0.72
N ALA A 101 -13.33 -9.65 -0.50
CA ALA A 101 -12.18 -10.09 -1.29
C ALA A 101 -11.85 -11.57 -1.03
N LEU A 102 -11.89 -12.02 0.22
CA LEU A 102 -11.65 -13.41 0.62
C LEU A 102 -12.73 -14.38 0.08
N ALA A 103 -13.96 -13.89 -0.09
CA ALA A 103 -15.06 -14.65 -0.70
C ALA A 103 -15.00 -14.67 -2.24
N ASP A 104 -14.09 -13.90 -2.87
CA ASP A 104 -13.96 -13.84 -4.32
C ASP A 104 -13.16 -15.04 -4.85
N ALA A 105 -13.79 -15.89 -5.66
CA ALA A 105 -13.15 -17.06 -6.25
C ALA A 105 -11.90 -16.73 -7.09
N ARG A 106 -11.74 -15.48 -7.53
CA ARG A 106 -10.57 -15.02 -8.28
C ARG A 106 -9.35 -14.74 -7.40
N MET A 107 -9.50 -14.66 -6.07
CA MET A 107 -8.43 -14.22 -5.17
C MET A 107 -7.08 -14.94 -5.38
N PRO A 108 -7.00 -16.28 -5.39
CA PRO A 108 -5.71 -16.94 -5.53
C PRO A 108 -5.00 -16.57 -6.84
N ALA A 109 -5.76 -16.51 -7.95
CA ALA A 109 -5.21 -16.14 -9.24
C ALA A 109 -4.80 -14.66 -9.28
N ALA A 110 -5.64 -13.75 -8.77
CA ALA A 110 -5.37 -12.31 -8.77
C ALA A 110 -4.12 -11.97 -7.95
N LEU A 111 -3.96 -12.54 -6.75
CA LEU A 111 -2.79 -12.29 -5.91
C LEU A 111 -1.51 -12.83 -6.58
N ARG A 112 -1.54 -14.05 -7.11
CA ARG A 112 -0.39 -14.64 -7.80
C ARG A 112 0.02 -13.84 -9.03
N THR A 113 -0.91 -13.59 -9.97
CA THR A 113 -0.56 -12.94 -11.24
C THR A 113 -0.11 -11.50 -11.06
N THR A 114 -0.67 -10.79 -10.07
CA THR A 114 -0.27 -9.41 -9.79
C THR A 114 1.06 -9.32 -9.04
N ARG A 115 1.35 -10.25 -8.12
CA ARG A 115 2.70 -10.39 -7.56
C ARG A 115 3.72 -10.65 -8.65
N ASP A 116 3.45 -11.59 -9.56
CA ASP A 116 4.39 -11.95 -10.62
C ASP A 116 4.63 -10.77 -11.58
N ALA A 117 3.58 -10.02 -11.91
CA ALA A 117 3.69 -8.80 -12.72
C ALA A 117 4.50 -7.71 -12.02
N VAL A 118 4.26 -7.46 -10.72
CA VAL A 118 5.04 -6.53 -9.90
C VAL A 118 6.51 -6.95 -9.85
N ARG A 119 6.81 -8.21 -9.59
CA ARG A 119 8.18 -8.75 -9.55
C ARG A 119 8.92 -8.68 -10.90
N LYS A 120 8.19 -8.64 -12.01
CA LYS A 120 8.74 -8.39 -13.36
C LYS A 120 8.89 -6.90 -13.68
N GLY A 121 8.37 -6.02 -12.83
CA GLY A 121 8.32 -4.57 -13.06
C GLY A 121 7.23 -4.10 -14.01
N ASP A 122 6.30 -4.96 -14.39
CA ASP A 122 5.17 -4.59 -15.23
C ASP A 122 4.00 -4.08 -14.38
N LEU A 123 4.17 -2.88 -13.85
CA LEU A 123 3.19 -2.23 -12.96
C LEU A 123 1.88 -1.87 -13.69
N SER A 124 1.94 -1.62 -15.00
CA SER A 124 0.75 -1.40 -15.83
C SER A 124 -0.05 -2.69 -15.93
N GLU A 125 0.60 -3.81 -16.22
CA GLU A 125 -0.05 -5.12 -16.26
C GLU A 125 -0.59 -5.53 -14.88
N ALA A 126 0.18 -5.34 -13.81
CA ALA A 126 -0.30 -5.60 -12.45
C ALA A 126 -1.59 -4.82 -12.15
N TYR A 127 -1.63 -3.53 -12.51
CA TYR A 127 -2.83 -2.70 -12.36
C TYR A 127 -4.01 -3.24 -13.16
N ARG A 128 -3.78 -3.69 -14.40
CA ARG A 128 -4.82 -4.24 -15.28
C ARG A 128 -5.37 -5.57 -14.76
N LEU A 129 -4.50 -6.41 -14.21
CA LEU A 129 -4.83 -7.76 -13.75
C LEU A 129 -5.55 -7.78 -12.40
N PHE A 130 -5.30 -6.80 -11.52
CA PHE A 130 -5.87 -6.82 -10.18
C PHE A 130 -7.38 -6.50 -10.21
N ALA A 131 -8.19 -7.48 -9.83
CA ALA A 131 -9.63 -7.29 -9.64
C ALA A 131 -10.15 -8.21 -8.54
N LEU A 132 -10.52 -7.64 -7.39
CA LEU A 132 -11.17 -8.33 -6.29
C LEU A 132 -12.31 -7.50 -5.71
N ASN A 133 -13.39 -8.18 -5.31
CA ASN A 133 -14.52 -7.53 -4.68
C ASN A 133 -14.11 -6.75 -3.43
N GLY A 134 -14.59 -5.52 -3.29
CA GLY A 134 -14.29 -4.66 -2.14
C GLY A 134 -12.92 -3.96 -2.17
N VAL A 135 -12.04 -4.27 -3.13
CA VAL A 135 -10.68 -3.73 -3.16
C VAL A 135 -10.54 -2.67 -4.26
N GLY A 136 -10.48 -1.40 -3.85
CA GLY A 136 -10.22 -0.28 -4.76
C GLY A 136 -8.72 0.01 -4.96
N ARG A 137 -8.41 0.97 -5.86
CA ARG A 137 -7.04 1.42 -6.19
C ARG A 137 -6.17 1.71 -4.97
N SER A 138 -6.70 2.47 -4.03
CA SER A 138 -5.99 2.85 -2.81
C SER A 138 -5.53 1.65 -1.98
N PHE A 139 -6.14 0.48 -2.13
CA PHE A 139 -5.78 -0.74 -1.39
C PHE A 139 -4.98 -1.73 -2.23
N PHE A 140 -5.31 -1.93 -3.51
CA PHE A 140 -4.51 -2.86 -4.31
C PHE A 140 -3.11 -2.31 -4.62
N THR A 141 -2.92 -0.99 -4.65
CA THR A 141 -1.56 -0.42 -4.78
C THR A 141 -0.74 -0.61 -3.50
N LYS A 142 -1.38 -0.74 -2.32
CA LYS A 142 -0.73 -1.20 -1.08
C LYS A 142 -0.27 -2.65 -1.20
N TRP A 143 -1.10 -3.50 -1.81
CA TRP A 143 -0.72 -4.87 -2.13
C TRP A 143 0.51 -4.89 -3.06
N PHE A 144 0.51 -4.10 -4.13
CA PHE A 144 1.67 -4.01 -5.03
C PHE A 144 2.95 -3.59 -4.30
N ALA A 145 2.89 -2.53 -3.49
CA ALA A 145 4.03 -2.08 -2.70
C ALA A 145 4.51 -3.14 -1.68
N ALA A 146 3.59 -3.93 -1.11
CA ALA A 146 3.93 -4.96 -0.12
C ALA A 146 4.57 -6.21 -0.73
N VAL A 147 4.24 -6.56 -1.99
CA VAL A 147 4.83 -7.73 -2.68
C VAL A 147 6.05 -7.41 -3.53
N ASP A 148 6.38 -6.13 -3.67
CA ASP A 148 7.56 -5.72 -4.41
C ASP A 148 8.83 -5.97 -3.59
N ASP A 149 9.61 -6.96 -4.00
CA ASP A 149 10.89 -7.36 -3.42
C ASP A 149 12.07 -7.16 -4.39
N ARG A 150 11.83 -6.56 -5.56
CA ARG A 150 12.89 -6.27 -6.54
C ARG A 150 13.91 -5.31 -5.95
N ASP A 151 15.18 -5.36 -6.35
CA ASP A 151 16.21 -4.47 -5.78
C ASP A 151 16.00 -2.96 -6.05
N ALA A 152 16.69 -2.12 -5.29
CA ALA A 152 16.52 -0.66 -5.29
C ALA A 152 16.89 0.12 -6.59
N PRO A 153 17.65 -0.37 -7.59
CA PRO A 153 17.86 0.42 -8.80
C PRO A 153 16.63 0.43 -9.73
N CYS A 154 15.55 -0.29 -9.40
CA CYS A 154 14.33 -0.29 -10.19
C CYS A 154 13.21 0.54 -9.56
N ASP A 155 12.31 1.02 -10.42
CA ASP A 155 11.07 1.68 -10.01
C ASP A 155 10.14 0.66 -9.32
N ARG A 156 10.27 0.57 -8.00
CA ARG A 156 9.40 -0.22 -7.13
C ARG A 156 7.99 0.34 -7.08
N ALA A 157 7.00 -0.52 -6.91
CA ALA A 157 5.61 -0.16 -6.74
C ALA A 157 5.42 0.78 -5.55
N LEU A 158 4.66 1.85 -5.77
CA LEU A 158 4.29 2.85 -4.78
C LEU A 158 2.77 2.89 -4.60
N ILE A 159 2.31 3.35 -3.45
CA ILE A 159 0.92 3.42 -3.04
C ILE A 159 0.28 4.69 -3.58
N LEU A 160 -0.69 4.52 -4.47
CA LEU A 160 -1.48 5.61 -5.03
C LEU A 160 -2.87 5.69 -4.39
N ASP A 161 -2.91 6.14 -3.13
CA ASP A 161 -4.16 6.42 -2.44
C ASP A 161 -4.65 7.86 -2.62
N ASP A 162 -5.83 8.15 -2.07
CA ASP A 162 -6.46 9.45 -2.26
C ASP A 162 -5.69 10.60 -1.58
N ARG A 163 -4.91 10.34 -0.52
CA ARG A 163 -4.11 11.38 0.13
C ARG A 163 -2.89 11.74 -0.70
N VAL A 164 -2.19 10.72 -1.19
CA VAL A 164 -1.07 10.90 -2.14
C VAL A 164 -1.57 11.62 -3.38
N PHE A 165 -2.69 11.18 -3.95
CA PHE A 165 -3.27 11.79 -5.14
C PHE A 165 -3.68 13.26 -4.94
N ARG A 166 -4.21 13.62 -3.76
CA ARG A 166 -4.49 15.03 -3.41
C ARG A 166 -3.23 15.88 -3.37
N SER A 167 -2.16 15.38 -2.75
CA SER A 167 -0.87 16.10 -2.68
C SER A 167 -0.26 16.29 -4.08
N LEU A 168 -0.31 15.26 -4.93
CA LEU A 168 0.13 15.37 -6.32
C LEU A 168 -0.64 16.45 -7.08
N ASN A 169 -1.98 16.46 -6.97
CA ASN A 169 -2.82 17.48 -7.61
C ASN A 169 -2.53 18.89 -7.06
N ALA A 170 -2.28 19.02 -5.76
CA ALA A 170 -1.96 20.30 -5.13
C ALA A 170 -0.60 20.85 -5.59
N LEU A 171 0.34 19.96 -5.94
CA LEU A 171 1.61 20.32 -6.58
C LEU A 171 1.47 20.60 -8.10
N GLY A 172 0.24 20.58 -8.64
CA GLY A 172 -0.03 20.78 -10.05
C GLY A 172 0.32 19.59 -10.95
N TRP A 173 0.68 18.44 -10.38
CA TRP A 173 0.95 17.24 -11.17
C TRP A 173 -0.35 16.55 -11.57
N THR A 174 -0.50 16.25 -12.86
CA THR A 174 -1.66 15.51 -13.36
C THR A 174 -1.25 14.17 -13.99
N SER A 175 -1.85 13.09 -13.48
CA SER A 175 -1.50 11.73 -13.92
C SER A 175 -1.75 11.42 -15.40
N TRP A 176 -2.76 12.03 -16.03
CA TRP A 176 -3.10 11.73 -17.43
C TRP A 176 -2.22 12.50 -18.40
N GLU A 177 -1.75 13.70 -18.05
CA GLU A 177 -0.74 14.43 -18.82
C GLU A 177 0.59 13.70 -18.72
N ALA A 178 0.99 13.31 -17.50
CA ALA A 178 2.22 12.55 -17.27
C ALA A 178 2.25 11.23 -18.06
N ALA A 179 1.10 10.55 -18.20
CA ALA A 179 1.01 9.30 -18.96
C ALA A 179 0.72 9.50 -20.46
N GLY A 180 0.37 10.70 -20.92
CA GLY A 180 -0.14 10.93 -22.28
C GLY A 180 -1.45 10.20 -22.60
N THR A 181 -2.16 9.66 -21.59
CA THR A 181 -3.38 8.88 -21.77
C THR A 181 -4.28 8.92 -20.54
N ARG A 182 -5.58 8.69 -20.75
CA ARG A 182 -6.55 8.54 -19.66
C ARG A 182 -6.58 7.13 -19.04
N HIS A 183 -5.89 6.17 -19.66
CA HIS A 183 -5.87 4.77 -19.22
C HIS A 183 -5.15 4.61 -17.88
N TRP A 184 -5.88 4.16 -16.85
CA TRP A 184 -5.38 4.10 -15.47
C TRP A 184 -4.10 3.27 -15.27
N PRO A 185 -3.95 2.08 -15.88
CA PRO A 185 -2.70 1.33 -15.84
C PRO A 185 -1.45 2.15 -16.21
N ALA A 186 -1.51 2.88 -17.32
CA ALA A 186 -0.41 3.73 -17.77
C ALA A 186 -0.18 4.92 -16.83
N ARG A 187 -1.28 5.49 -16.29
CA ARG A 187 -1.24 6.58 -15.30
C ARG A 187 -0.58 6.17 -13.99
N TYR A 188 -0.79 4.93 -13.55
CA TYR A 188 -0.13 4.38 -12.38
C TYR A 188 1.37 4.18 -12.62
N ALA A 189 1.75 3.59 -13.76
CA ALA A 189 3.17 3.45 -14.12
C ALA A 189 3.88 4.81 -14.22
N ALA A 190 3.24 5.81 -14.84
CA ALA A 190 3.78 7.17 -14.93
C ALA A 190 3.91 7.86 -13.56
N TYR A 191 2.95 7.62 -12.65
CA TYR A 191 3.07 8.06 -11.26
C TYR A 191 4.30 7.47 -10.57
N VAL A 192 4.49 6.15 -10.67
CA VAL A 192 5.62 5.49 -10.01
C VAL A 192 6.94 6.01 -10.56
N SER A 193 7.11 6.05 -11.88
CA SER A 193 8.33 6.57 -12.51
C SER A 193 8.63 8.01 -12.11
N ALA A 194 7.63 8.91 -12.15
CA ALA A 194 7.81 10.29 -11.72
C ALA A 194 8.26 10.42 -10.26
N MET A 195 7.72 9.61 -9.36
CA MET A 195 8.10 9.61 -7.95
C MET A 195 9.54 9.15 -7.73
N HIS A 196 10.00 8.12 -8.45
CA HIS A 196 11.40 7.66 -8.39
C HIS A 196 12.36 8.70 -8.95
N ASP A 197 12.03 9.31 -10.10
CA ASP A 197 12.82 10.39 -10.69
C ASP A 197 12.97 11.60 -9.73
N TRP A 198 11.86 12.00 -9.10
CA TRP A 198 11.88 13.07 -8.11
C TRP A 198 12.66 12.68 -6.86
N ALA A 199 12.45 11.48 -6.33
CA ALA A 199 13.17 10.99 -5.16
C ALA A 199 14.69 10.97 -5.39
N SER A 200 15.12 10.48 -6.55
CA SER A 200 16.51 10.49 -7.01
C SER A 200 17.07 11.91 -7.06
N THR A 201 16.35 12.85 -7.67
CA THR A 201 16.74 14.27 -7.75
C THR A 201 16.85 14.92 -6.37
N LEU A 202 15.98 14.53 -5.43
CA LEU A 202 15.89 15.07 -4.08
C LEU A 202 16.84 14.39 -3.08
N GLY A 203 17.53 13.31 -3.49
CA GLY A 203 18.40 12.53 -2.60
C GLY A 203 17.66 11.76 -1.51
N VAL A 204 16.40 11.36 -1.74
CA VAL A 204 15.59 10.56 -0.80
C VAL A 204 15.09 9.28 -1.48
N THR A 205 14.51 8.35 -0.70
CA THR A 205 13.87 7.17 -1.28
C THR A 205 12.46 7.51 -1.80
N ALA A 206 11.98 6.78 -2.81
CA ALA A 206 10.63 6.98 -3.33
C ALA A 206 9.55 6.64 -2.29
N ASP A 207 9.76 5.61 -1.46
CA ASP A 207 8.89 5.29 -0.32
C ASP A 207 8.77 6.46 0.67
N ARG A 208 9.89 7.16 0.90
CA ARG A 208 9.92 8.34 1.78
C ARG A 208 9.12 9.49 1.19
N LEU A 209 9.28 9.74 -0.11
CA LEU A 209 8.53 10.77 -0.83
C LEU A 209 7.03 10.43 -0.87
N GLU A 210 6.66 9.18 -1.12
CA GLU A 210 5.27 8.72 -1.05
C GLU A 210 4.66 8.96 0.32
N PHE A 211 5.35 8.58 1.39
CA PHE A 211 4.88 8.82 2.75
C PHE A 211 4.71 10.32 3.05
N LEU A 212 5.64 11.16 2.59
CA LEU A 212 5.50 12.62 2.71
C LEU A 212 4.21 13.10 2.04
N LEU A 213 3.95 12.69 0.79
CA LEU A 213 2.72 13.06 0.08
C LEU A 213 1.47 12.52 0.78
N PHE A 214 1.51 11.31 1.33
CA PHE A 214 0.43 10.76 2.16
C PHE A 214 0.17 11.60 3.41
N HIS A 215 1.24 12.03 4.10
CA HIS A 215 1.19 12.85 5.31
C HIS A 215 0.58 14.22 5.03
N LEU A 216 1.02 14.88 3.95
CA LEU A 216 0.53 16.20 3.54
C LEU A 216 -0.95 16.19 3.17
N ASN A 217 -1.44 15.13 2.52
CA ASN A 217 -2.86 14.97 2.17
C ASN A 217 -3.46 16.23 1.48
N GLY A 218 -2.72 16.80 0.52
CA GLY A 218 -3.09 18.00 -0.22
C GLY A 218 -2.66 19.33 0.40
N ARG A 219 -2.07 19.33 1.61
CA ARG A 219 -1.66 20.55 2.34
C ARG A 219 -0.21 20.92 2.04
N VAL A 220 0.07 21.27 0.79
CA VAL A 220 1.44 21.54 0.29
C VAL A 220 1.89 22.99 0.51
N ASP A 221 0.98 23.86 0.93
CA ASP A 221 1.22 25.29 1.17
C ASP A 221 1.10 25.69 2.65
N GLU A 222 0.85 24.73 3.56
CA GLU A 222 0.72 25.05 4.99
C GLU A 222 2.06 25.52 5.57
N PRO A 223 2.10 26.71 6.23
CA PRO A 223 3.31 27.31 6.78
C PRO A 223 3.86 26.57 7.99
#